data_AF-A0A524FPA7-F1
#
_entry.id   AF-A0A524FPA7-F1
#
_cell.length_a   1.000
_cell.length_b   1.000
_cell.length_c   1.000
_cell.angle_alpha   90.00
_cell.angle_beta   90.00
_cell.angle_gamma   90.00
#
_symmetry.space_group_name_H-M   'P 1'
#
loop_
_entity.id
_entity.type
_entity.pdbx_description
1 polymer ?
#
loop_
_entity_poly.entity_id
_entity_poly.type
_entity_poly.pdbx_seq_one_letter_code
_entity_poly.pdbx_strand_id
1 'polypeptide(L)'
;MSLDGEAVLRIENLRAYHSSKNGLVKAVNDVSFEIGKGESIGLLGESGAGKSSIAPAILGLFEHESRYYAHSSKNKENRHLWSLRDKARKEDKTSKEIGVELPGVEGHIWFDGADLTTLPEKDQRNFIANKITYVPQGDDINAISFS
;
A
#
# COMPACT_ATOMS: atom_id res chain seq x y z
N MET A 1 4.19 9.93 -30.44
CA MET A 1 2.76 9.61 -30.59
C MET A 1 2.19 9.62 -29.18
N SER A 2 1.86 10.82 -28.69
CA SER A 2 1.38 11.09 -27.33
C SER A 2 -0.14 11.28 -27.41
N LEU A 3 -0.88 10.45 -26.68
CA LEU A 3 -2.27 10.71 -26.35
C LEU A 3 -2.28 11.55 -25.08
N ASP A 4 -3.09 12.60 -25.10
CA ASP A 4 -3.15 13.65 -24.09
C ASP A 4 -3.50 13.12 -22.68
N GLY A 5 -2.73 13.55 -21.67
CA GLY A 5 -3.02 13.40 -20.25
C GLY A 5 -1.88 12.78 -19.46
N GLU A 6 -1.10 13.59 -18.75
CA GLU A 6 -0.14 13.10 -17.76
C GLU A 6 -0.87 12.20 -16.75
N ALA A 7 -0.37 10.98 -16.51
CA ALA A 7 -0.96 10.05 -15.57
C ALA A 7 -1.04 10.70 -14.18
N VAL A 8 -2.25 10.78 -13.63
CA VAL A 8 -2.48 11.35 -12.30
C VAL A 8 -2.09 10.34 -11.22
N LEU A 9 -2.31 9.05 -11.47
CA LEU A 9 -1.83 7.98 -10.62
C LEU A 9 -1.06 6.98 -11.48
N ARG A 10 0.15 6.62 -11.07
CA ARG A 10 0.92 5.51 -11.64
C ARG A 10 1.38 4.60 -10.53
N ILE A 11 1.11 3.32 -10.71
CA ILE A 11 1.47 2.25 -9.79
C ILE A 11 2.39 1.27 -10.52
N GLU A 12 3.53 0.96 -9.92
CA GLU A 12 4.44 -0.05 -10.45
C GLU A 12 4.83 -1.07 -9.40
N ASN A 13 4.68 -2.35 -9.79
CA ASN A 13 5.11 -3.53 -9.04
C ASN A 13 4.60 -3.53 -7.60
N LEU A 14 3.37 -3.05 -7.39
CA LEU A 14 2.78 -2.91 -6.07
C LEU A 14 2.61 -4.28 -5.43
N ARG A 15 3.19 -4.43 -4.26
CA ARG A 15 3.16 -5.65 -3.44
C ARG A 15 2.76 -5.25 -2.03
N ALA A 16 1.74 -5.89 -1.48
CA ALA A 16 1.26 -5.57 -0.13
C ALA A 16 0.93 -6.84 0.64
N TYR A 17 1.60 -7.02 1.79
CA TYR A 17 1.57 -8.25 2.58
C TYR A 17 1.23 -7.89 4.03
N HIS A 18 0.12 -8.41 4.56
CA HIS A 18 -0.28 -8.13 5.95
C HIS A 18 0.03 -9.30 6.88
N SER A 19 0.33 -8.98 8.12
CA SER A 19 0.48 -9.98 9.17
C SER A 19 -0.88 -10.45 9.68
N SER A 20 -1.09 -11.76 9.72
CA SER A 20 -2.28 -12.39 10.30
C SER A 20 -1.90 -13.33 11.45
N LYS A 21 -2.91 -13.86 12.17
CA LYS A 21 -2.68 -14.91 13.18
C LYS A 21 -1.96 -16.13 12.60
N ASN A 22 -2.26 -16.48 11.35
CA ASN A 22 -1.77 -17.67 10.66
C ASN A 22 -0.48 -17.41 9.85
N GLY A 23 0.11 -16.22 9.98
CA GLY A 23 1.31 -15.82 9.24
C GLY A 23 1.04 -14.71 8.23
N LEU A 24 1.98 -14.54 7.30
CA LEU A 24 1.95 -13.50 6.29
C LEU A 24 0.90 -13.79 5.21
N VAL A 25 0.07 -12.81 4.89
CA VAL A 25 -0.95 -12.91 3.84
C VAL A 25 -0.60 -11.95 2.71
N LYS A 26 -0.44 -12.51 1.51
CA LYS A 26 -0.22 -11.77 0.27
C LYS A 26 -1.53 -11.15 -0.22
N ALA A 27 -1.73 -9.88 0.05
CA ALA A 27 -2.97 -9.16 -0.27
C ALA A 27 -2.94 -8.52 -1.66
N VAL A 28 -1.77 -8.04 -2.08
CA VAL A 28 -1.52 -7.50 -3.42
C VAL A 28 -0.23 -8.12 -3.94
N ASN A 29 -0.28 -8.67 -5.15
CA ASN A 29 0.84 -9.38 -5.76
C ASN A 29 1.18 -8.80 -7.13
N ASP A 30 2.13 -7.87 -7.14
CA ASP A 30 2.79 -7.38 -8.35
C ASP A 30 1.83 -6.71 -9.34
N VAL A 31 1.14 -5.67 -8.86
CA VAL A 31 0.15 -4.92 -9.64
C VAL A 31 0.76 -3.64 -10.19
N SER A 32 0.57 -3.40 -11.49
CA SER A 32 0.99 -2.18 -12.17
C SER A 32 -0.13 -1.66 -13.06
N PHE A 33 -0.48 -0.37 -12.92
CA PHE A 33 -1.47 0.31 -13.75
C PHE A 33 -1.33 1.84 -13.63
N GLU A 34 -1.95 2.55 -14.56
CA GLU A 34 -2.01 4.01 -14.58
C GLU A 34 -3.45 4.49 -14.66
N ILE A 35 -3.72 5.69 -14.13
CA ILE A 35 -4.99 6.40 -14.26
C ILE A 35 -4.67 7.82 -14.74
N GLY A 36 -5.18 8.16 -15.92
CA GLY A 36 -5.13 9.50 -16.49
C GLY A 36 -6.14 10.45 -15.84
N LYS A 37 -5.96 11.76 -16.09
CA LYS A 37 -6.87 12.78 -15.59
C LYS A 37 -8.28 12.59 -16.16
N GLY A 38 -9.27 12.47 -15.29
CA GLY A 38 -10.67 12.27 -15.67
C GLY A 38 -11.03 10.82 -16.01
N GLU A 39 -10.08 9.89 -15.92
CA GLU A 39 -10.35 8.47 -16.09
C GLU A 39 -10.97 7.86 -14.82
N SER A 40 -11.71 6.77 -15.00
CA SER A 40 -12.27 5.98 -13.92
C SER A 40 -11.89 4.52 -14.12
N ILE A 41 -11.34 3.91 -13.07
CA ILE A 41 -10.98 2.49 -13.06
C ILE A 41 -11.85 1.72 -12.09
N GLY A 42 -12.32 0.53 -12.51
CA GLY A 42 -13.04 -0.41 -11.67
C GLY A 42 -12.18 -1.64 -11.40
N LEU A 43 -12.05 -2.04 -10.13
CA LEU A 43 -11.42 -3.30 -9.75
C LEU A 43 -12.51 -4.37 -9.60
N LEU A 44 -12.43 -5.42 -10.41
CA LEU A 44 -13.39 -6.54 -10.41
C LEU A 44 -12.69 -7.85 -10.03
N GLY A 45 -13.44 -8.79 -9.44
CA GLY A 45 -12.92 -10.09 -9.01
C GLY A 45 -13.67 -10.66 -7.81
N GLU A 46 -13.44 -11.93 -7.53
CA GLU A 46 -14.09 -12.68 -6.43
C GLU A 46 -13.77 -12.11 -5.04
N SER A 47 -14.57 -12.48 -4.04
CA SER A 47 -14.28 -12.16 -2.64
C SER A 47 -12.88 -12.66 -2.26
N GLY A 48 -12.06 -11.83 -1.63
CA GLY A 48 -10.68 -12.18 -1.28
C GLY A 48 -9.61 -11.95 -2.36
N ALA A 49 -9.97 -11.51 -3.56
CA ALA A 49 -9.00 -11.24 -4.64
C ALA A 49 -8.08 -10.02 -4.44
N GLY A 50 -8.07 -9.39 -3.25
CA GLY A 50 -7.19 -8.24 -2.94
C GLY A 50 -7.70 -6.85 -3.34
N LYS A 51 -8.90 -6.74 -3.93
CA LYS A 51 -9.49 -5.47 -4.38
C LYS A 51 -9.53 -4.39 -3.29
N SER A 52 -10.04 -4.75 -2.10
CA SER A 52 -10.12 -3.85 -0.95
C SER A 52 -8.77 -3.59 -0.27
N SER A 53 -7.70 -4.30 -0.69
CA SER A 53 -6.34 -4.09 -0.18
C SER A 53 -5.52 -3.15 -1.05
N ILE A 54 -5.85 -3.01 -2.34
CA ILE A 54 -5.13 -2.12 -3.26
C ILE A 54 -5.23 -0.66 -2.82
N ALA A 55 -6.43 -0.16 -2.52
CA ALA A 55 -6.61 1.24 -2.14
C ALA A 55 -5.87 1.61 -0.83
N PRO A 56 -6.02 0.86 0.29
CA PRO A 56 -5.22 1.08 1.48
C PRO A 56 -3.71 0.98 1.27
N ALA A 57 -3.24 0.11 0.36
CA ALA A 57 -1.82 -0.02 0.05
C ALA A 57 -1.28 1.22 -0.67
N ILE A 58 -2.04 1.76 -1.64
CA ILE A 58 -1.70 3.01 -2.35
C ILE A 58 -1.68 4.20 -1.38
N LEU A 59 -2.62 4.24 -0.44
CA LEU A 59 -2.79 5.35 0.51
C LEU A 59 -1.85 5.28 1.72
N GLY A 60 -1.00 4.25 1.82
CA GLY A 60 -0.14 4.03 2.99
C GLY A 60 -0.88 3.59 4.28
N LEU A 61 -2.18 3.34 4.21
CA LEU A 61 -3.00 2.92 5.36
C LEU A 61 -2.76 1.44 5.73
N PHE A 62 -2.42 0.62 4.73
CA PHE A 62 -2.22 -0.82 4.89
C PHE A 62 -1.09 -1.17 5.87
N GLU A 63 -0.02 -0.37 5.87
CA GLU A 63 1.17 -0.67 6.66
C GLU A 63 0.94 -0.44 8.15
N HIS A 64 0.24 0.65 8.49
CA HIS A 64 -0.08 1.00 9.88
C HIS A 64 -0.89 -0.11 10.56
N GLU A 65 -1.92 -0.61 9.87
CA GLU A 65 -2.75 -1.72 10.37
C GLU A 65 -1.92 -2.99 10.54
N SER A 66 -1.17 -3.40 9.51
CA SER A 66 -0.38 -4.62 9.56
C SER A 66 0.70 -4.58 10.65
N ARG A 67 1.32 -3.42 10.89
CA ARG A 67 2.36 -3.27 11.92
C ARG A 67 1.78 -3.35 13.32
N TYR A 68 0.62 -2.72 13.54
CA TYR A 68 -0.11 -2.82 14.81
C TYR A 68 -0.47 -4.28 15.13
N TYR A 69 -0.95 -5.04 14.15
CA TYR A 69 -1.26 -6.46 14.33
C TYR A 69 -0.02 -7.30 14.67
N ALA A 70 1.12 -7.06 14.03
CA ALA A 70 2.33 -7.82 14.32
C ALA A 70 2.84 -7.59 15.76
N HIS A 71 2.85 -6.34 16.22
CA HIS A 71 3.31 -5.99 17.57
C HIS A 71 2.36 -6.49 18.66
N SER A 72 1.05 -6.47 18.41
CA SER A 72 0.05 -7.01 19.33
C SER A 72 -0.05 -8.53 19.30
N SER A 73 0.41 -9.19 18.22
CA SER A 73 0.36 -10.64 18.11
C SER A 73 1.45 -11.36 18.92
N LYS A 74 1.10 -12.50 19.55
CA LYS A 74 2.08 -13.43 20.15
C LYS A 74 2.89 -14.21 19.10
N ASN A 75 2.61 -14.06 17.80
CA ASN A 75 3.26 -14.79 16.72
C ASN A 75 4.72 -14.33 16.55
N LYS A 76 5.67 -15.23 16.86
CA LYS A 76 7.11 -14.96 16.77
C LYS A 76 7.57 -14.72 15.34
N GLU A 77 6.97 -15.42 14.38
CA GLU A 77 7.32 -15.32 12.96
C GLU A 77 6.98 -13.94 12.40
N ASN A 78 5.77 -13.43 12.68
CA ASN A 78 5.39 -12.09 12.26
C ASN A 78 6.37 -11.02 12.78
N ARG A 79 6.78 -11.10 14.06
CA ARG A 79 7.77 -10.17 14.62
C ARG A 79 9.13 -10.30 13.93
N HIS A 80 9.54 -11.52 13.60
CA HIS A 80 10.78 -11.77 12.87
C HIS A 80 10.74 -11.14 11.46
N LEU A 81 9.66 -11.36 10.72
CA LEU A 81 9.47 -10.79 9.38
C LEU A 81 9.46 -9.26 9.39
N TRP A 82 8.86 -8.62 10.41
CA TRP A 82 8.95 -7.16 10.57
C TRP A 82 10.35 -6.67 10.91
N SER A 83 11.12 -7.42 11.69
CA SER A 83 12.53 -7.09 11.93
C SER A 83 13.37 -7.22 10.66
N LEU A 84 13.09 -8.23 9.82
CA LEU A 84 13.74 -8.36 8.50
C LEU A 84 13.34 -7.21 7.58
N ARG A 85 12.08 -6.81 7.60
CA ARG A 85 11.56 -5.67 6.84
C ARG A 85 12.25 -4.37 7.22
N ASP A 86 12.38 -4.09 8.51
CA ASP A 86 13.07 -2.88 9.00
C ASP A 86 14.55 -2.88 8.60
N LYS A 87 15.20 -4.06 8.59
CA LYS A 87 16.58 -4.20 8.12
C LYS A 87 16.70 -3.98 6.60
N ALA A 88 15.83 -4.60 5.82
CA ALA A 88 15.83 -4.49 4.36
C ALA A 88 15.68 -3.03 3.92
N ARG A 89 14.78 -2.26 4.56
CA ARG A 89 14.63 -0.82 4.31
C ARG A 89 15.88 0.00 4.60
N LYS A 90 16.59 -0.28 5.70
CA LYS A 90 17.86 0.39 6.03
C LYS A 90 18.95 0.12 5.01
N GLU A 91 18.88 -1.02 4.34
CA GLU A 91 19.81 -1.45 3.30
C GLU A 91 19.30 -1.14 1.88
N ASP A 92 18.14 -0.47 1.75
CA ASP A 92 17.45 -0.21 0.47
C ASP A 92 17.25 -1.47 -0.38
N LYS A 93 16.84 -2.57 0.27
CA LYS A 93 16.58 -3.86 -0.36
C LYS A 93 15.11 -4.21 -0.36
N THR A 94 14.66 -4.80 -1.46
CA THR A 94 13.33 -5.36 -1.66
C THR A 94 13.22 -6.79 -1.13
N SER A 95 11.99 -7.27 -0.93
CA SER A 95 11.68 -8.68 -0.61
C SER A 95 12.30 -9.64 -1.63
N LYS A 96 12.35 -9.25 -2.90
CA LYS A 96 12.90 -10.06 -3.99
C LYS A 96 14.42 -10.22 -3.87
N GLU A 97 15.15 -9.17 -3.52
CA GLU A 97 16.61 -9.19 -3.39
C GLU A 97 17.09 -9.98 -2.18
N ILE A 98 16.32 -9.94 -1.08
CA ILE A 98 16.63 -10.75 0.11
C ILE A 98 16.13 -12.20 -0.02
N GLY A 99 15.29 -12.52 -1.01
CA GLY A 99 14.72 -13.85 -1.23
C GLY A 99 13.66 -14.26 -0.20
N VAL A 100 13.03 -13.29 0.48
CA VAL A 100 12.04 -13.51 1.55
C VAL A 100 10.87 -12.54 1.37
N GLU A 101 9.64 -13.03 1.42
CA GLU A 101 8.45 -12.18 1.40
C GLU A 101 8.33 -11.38 2.71
N LEU A 102 8.33 -10.05 2.62
CA LEU A 102 8.25 -9.18 3.79
C LEU A 102 6.87 -8.54 3.93
N PRO A 103 6.43 -8.24 5.17
CA PRO A 103 5.24 -7.45 5.42
C PRO A 103 5.40 -5.99 4.98
N GLY A 104 4.27 -5.32 4.82
CA GLY A 104 4.19 -3.93 4.39
C GLY A 104 3.97 -3.80 2.88
N VAL A 105 4.25 -2.60 2.36
CA VAL A 105 4.03 -2.24 0.96
C VAL A 105 5.36 -2.04 0.23
N GLU A 106 5.54 -2.65 -0.93
CA GLU A 106 6.68 -2.43 -1.85
C GLU A 106 6.16 -2.04 -3.23
N GLY A 107 7.04 -1.45 -4.05
CA GLY A 107 6.71 -0.90 -5.37
C GLY A 107 6.81 0.62 -5.37
N HIS A 108 6.40 1.23 -6.47
CA HIS A 108 6.40 2.68 -6.65
C HIS A 108 4.99 3.21 -6.89
N ILE A 109 4.71 4.38 -6.32
CA ILE A 109 3.41 5.04 -6.34
C ILE A 109 3.66 6.49 -6.66
N TRP A 110 3.30 6.92 -7.86
CA TRP A 110 3.29 8.33 -8.24
C TRP A 110 1.89 8.87 -8.22
N PHE A 111 1.73 10.06 -7.63
CA PHE A 111 0.48 10.80 -7.68
C PHE A 111 0.75 12.27 -8.01
N ASP A 112 0.11 12.77 -9.06
CA ASP A 112 0.23 14.17 -9.52
C ASP A 112 1.70 14.60 -9.66
N GLY A 113 2.50 13.76 -10.34
CA GLY A 113 3.93 13.96 -10.59
C GLY A 113 4.87 13.70 -9.41
N ALA A 114 4.37 13.49 -8.19
CA ALA A 114 5.19 13.20 -7.02
C ALA A 114 5.33 11.69 -6.78
N ASP A 115 6.56 11.21 -6.56
CA ASP A 115 6.81 9.84 -6.11
C ASP A 115 6.56 9.73 -4.59
N LEU A 116 5.39 9.21 -4.22
CA LEU A 116 4.97 9.07 -2.84
C LEU A 116 5.83 8.08 -2.05
N THR A 117 6.56 7.19 -2.72
CA THR A 117 7.39 6.16 -2.05
C THR A 117 8.75 6.68 -1.60
N THR A 118 9.16 7.83 -2.15
CA THR A 118 10.41 8.52 -1.77
C THR A 118 10.21 9.57 -0.67
N LEU A 119 8.96 9.94 -0.39
CA LEU A 119 8.63 10.96 0.60
C LEU A 119 8.69 10.39 2.02
N PRO A 120 9.09 11.20 3.02
CA PRO A 120 8.87 10.86 4.42
C PRO A 120 7.37 10.59 4.69
N GLU A 121 7.06 9.65 5.57
CA GLU A 121 5.68 9.20 5.86
C GLU A 121 4.72 10.37 6.20
N LYS A 122 5.20 11.37 6.96
CA LYS A 122 4.41 12.56 7.31
C LYS A 122 4.04 13.37 6.06
N ASP A 123 4.96 13.54 5.13
CA ASP A 123 4.77 14.34 3.93
C ASP A 123 3.88 13.59 2.94
N GLN A 124 4.05 12.27 2.84
CA GLN A 124 3.16 11.39 2.08
C GLN A 124 1.70 11.53 2.55
N ARG A 125 1.44 11.40 3.86
CA ARG A 125 0.09 11.53 4.43
C ARG A 125 -0.53 12.89 4.16
N ASN A 126 0.23 13.96 4.38
CA ASN A 126 -0.24 15.33 4.12
C ASN A 126 -0.57 15.53 2.63
N PHE A 127 0.26 14.98 1.74
CA PHE A 127 0.02 15.09 0.30
C PHE A 127 -1.24 14.35 -0.13
N ILE A 128 -1.44 13.13 0.37
CA ILE A 128 -2.63 12.30 0.10
C ILE A 128 -3.90 12.98 0.64
N ALA A 129 -3.90 13.40 1.92
CA ALA A 129 -5.09 13.93 2.58
C ALA A 129 -5.68 15.18 1.90
N ASN A 130 -4.84 15.99 1.24
CA ASN A 130 -5.26 17.20 0.56
C ASN A 130 -5.77 16.96 -0.88
N LYS A 131 -5.54 15.78 -1.45
CA LYS A 131 -5.80 15.53 -2.88
C LYS A 131 -6.62 14.28 -3.17
N ILE A 132 -6.74 13.34 -2.23
CA ILE A 132 -7.42 12.06 -2.42
C ILE A 132 -8.46 11.87 -1.33
N THR A 133 -9.70 11.62 -1.74
CA THR A 133 -10.76 11.16 -0.84
C THR A 133 -10.83 9.65 -0.87
N TYR A 134 -10.79 9.02 0.30
CA TYR A 134 -10.97 7.57 0.45
C TYR A 134 -12.25 7.26 1.23
N VAL A 135 -13.09 6.42 0.66
CA VAL A 135 -14.30 5.90 1.30
C VAL A 135 -14.10 4.40 1.51
N PRO A 136 -13.77 3.96 2.73
CA PRO A 136 -13.55 2.55 3.03
C PRO A 136 -14.84 1.73 2.96
N GLN A 137 -14.67 0.43 2.74
CA GLN A 137 -15.77 -0.51 2.72
C GLN A 137 -16.23 -0.82 4.15
N GLY A 138 -17.50 -0.51 4.45
CA GLY A 138 -18.16 -0.95 5.70
C GLY A 138 -18.15 0.05 6.87
N ASP A 139 -17.64 1.27 6.68
CA ASP A 139 -17.73 2.33 7.69
C ASP A 139 -19.05 3.11 7.58
N ASP A 140 -19.70 3.33 8.73
CA ASP A 140 -20.71 4.38 8.87
C ASP A 140 -20.05 5.73 8.56
N ILE A 141 -20.71 6.56 7.75
CA ILE A 141 -20.23 7.83 7.15
C ILE A 141 -19.73 8.88 8.19
N ASN A 142 -19.78 8.58 9.48
CA ASN A 142 -19.43 9.50 10.58
C ASN A 142 -17.97 9.39 11.09
N ALA A 143 -17.12 8.49 10.58
CA ALA A 143 -15.83 8.19 11.21
C ALA A 143 -14.58 8.79 10.55
N ILE A 144 -14.69 9.46 9.40
CA ILE A 144 -13.50 9.99 8.69
C ILE A 144 -13.56 11.51 8.64
N SER A 145 -13.12 12.13 9.74
CA SER A 145 -12.70 13.53 9.74
C SER A 145 -11.17 13.54 9.80
N PHE A 146 -10.53 13.93 8.70
CA PHE A 146 -9.14 14.36 8.75
C PHE A 146 -9.17 15.80 9.30
N SER A 147 -8.86 15.94 10.59
CA SER A 147 -8.67 17.24 11.26
C SER A 147 -7.28 17.80 11.02
#